data_AF-A0A7S7PPS4-F1
#
_entry.id   AF-A0A7S7PPS4-F1
#
_cell.length_a   1.000
_cell.length_b   1.000
_cell.length_c   1.000
_cell.angle_alpha   90.00
_cell.angle_beta   90.00
_cell.angle_gamma   90.00
#
_symmetry.space_group_name_H-M   'P 1'
#
loop_
_entity.id
_entity.type
_entity.pdbx_description
1 polymer ?
#
loop_
_entity_poly.entity_id
_entity_poly.type
_entity_poly.pdbx_seq_one_letter_code
_entity_poly.pdbx_strand_id
1 'polypeptide(L)'
;MESLIAIYIAWIVAKTGLSAPDHPRIHFVTAADMAMRHGSPENSGLELQALYSRDEGAIYLPQGWRPDDLRQKSTLLHEVVHHVQRANNIVLPCIAAYERQAYELQIEWLREEGVADPYALIKTNELGVYIASACRDGS
;
A
#
# COMPACT_ATOMS: atom_id res chain seq x y z
N MET A 1 -3.19 -14.62 7.51
CA MET A 1 -3.36 -13.17 7.28
C MET A 1 -2.92 -12.40 8.52
N GLU A 2 -3.57 -12.58 9.66
CA GLU A 2 -3.22 -11.89 10.92
C GLU A 2 -1.72 -11.87 11.28
N SER A 3 -1.03 -13.02 11.22
CA SER A 3 0.41 -13.08 11.53
C SER A 3 1.25 -12.25 10.55
N LEU A 4 0.87 -12.19 9.28
CA LEU A 4 1.57 -11.38 8.27
C LEU A 4 1.38 -9.89 8.56
N ILE A 5 0.16 -9.48 8.89
CA ILE A 5 -0.17 -8.10 9.28
C ILE A 5 0.60 -7.68 10.53
N ALA A 6 0.66 -8.54 11.55
CA ALA A 6 1.44 -8.27 12.75
C ALA A 6 2.94 -8.07 12.45
N ILE A 7 3.50 -8.92 11.58
CA ILE A 7 4.91 -8.80 11.13
C ILE A 7 5.12 -7.48 10.38
N TYR A 8 4.21 -7.09 9.49
CA TYR A 8 4.31 -5.82 8.76
C TYR A 8 4.19 -4.61 9.68
N ILE A 9 3.24 -4.59 10.61
CA ILE A 9 3.11 -3.51 11.59
C ILE A 9 4.40 -3.40 12.41
N ALA A 10 4.92 -4.52 12.93
CA ALA A 10 6.15 -4.52 13.71
C ALA A 10 7.36 -4.00 12.90
N TRP A 11 7.49 -4.44 11.65
CA TRP A 11 8.56 -3.99 10.75
C TRP A 11 8.43 -2.49 10.44
N ILE A 12 7.23 -1.99 10.10
CA ILE A 12 6.97 -0.57 9.81
C ILE A 12 7.26 0.29 11.03
N VAL A 13 6.80 -0.11 12.21
CA VAL A 13 7.07 0.60 13.48
C VAL A 13 8.57 0.67 13.75
N ALA A 14 9.32 -0.42 13.51
CA ALA A 14 10.76 -0.42 13.68
C ALA A 14 11.49 0.53 12.71
N LYS A 15 10.98 0.68 11.47
CA LYS A 15 11.56 1.57 10.45
C LYS A 15 11.20 3.04 10.64
N THR A 16 10.04 3.33 11.22
CA THR A 16 9.47 4.69 11.25
C THR A 16 9.43 5.31 12.64
N GLY A 17 9.48 4.52 13.71
CA GLY A 17 9.28 4.96 15.09
C GLY A 17 7.82 5.31 15.43
N LEU A 18 6.87 5.05 14.52
CA LEU A 18 5.44 5.25 14.77
C LEU A 18 4.90 4.23 15.78
N SER A 19 3.74 4.52 16.38
CA SER A 19 3.08 3.58 17.27
C SER A 19 2.35 2.48 16.50
N ALA A 20 2.38 1.26 17.02
CA ALA A 20 1.65 0.13 16.44
C ALA A 20 0.13 0.34 16.58
N PRO A 21 -0.64 0.35 15.49
CA PRO A 21 -2.09 0.36 15.56
C PRO A 21 -2.68 -1.03 15.80
N ASP A 22 -3.99 -1.08 16.03
CA ASP A 22 -4.76 -2.31 15.88
C ASP A 22 -4.65 -2.84 14.44
N HIS A 23 -4.98 -4.12 14.23
CA HIS A 23 -4.94 -4.70 12.90
C HIS A 23 -6.06 -4.11 12.01
N PRO A 24 -5.77 -3.75 10.74
CA PRO A 24 -6.80 -3.40 9.77
C PRO A 24 -7.65 -4.63 9.44
N ARG A 25 -8.94 -4.40 9.16
CA ARG A 25 -9.78 -5.45 8.58
C ARG A 25 -9.34 -5.71 7.14
N ILE A 26 -9.27 -6.98 6.75
CA ILE A 26 -8.92 -7.40 5.39
C ILE A 26 -10.18 -7.92 4.69
N HIS A 27 -10.49 -7.35 3.53
CA HIS A 27 -11.59 -7.78 2.67
C HIS A 27 -11.06 -8.32 1.34
N PHE A 28 -11.53 -9.50 0.94
CA PHE A 28 -11.25 -10.04 -0.40
C PHE A 28 -12.41 -9.72 -1.33
N VAL A 29 -12.14 -9.00 -2.42
CA VAL A 29 -13.17 -8.47 -3.32
C VAL A 29 -12.86 -8.76 -4.79
N THR A 30 -13.86 -8.63 -5.64
CA THR A 30 -13.69 -8.83 -7.09
C THR A 30 -12.93 -7.66 -7.71
N ALA A 31 -12.41 -7.84 -8.93
CA ALA A 31 -11.77 -6.74 -9.66
C ALA A 31 -12.75 -5.60 -9.96
N ALA A 32 -14.03 -5.92 -10.24
CA ALA A 32 -15.08 -4.93 -10.44
C ALA A 32 -15.33 -4.10 -9.17
N ASP A 33 -15.43 -4.77 -8.01
CA ASP A 33 -15.60 -4.09 -6.71
C ASP A 33 -14.39 -3.20 -6.39
N MET A 34 -13.17 -3.66 -6.69
CA MET A 34 -11.96 -2.83 -6.50
C MET A 34 -11.96 -1.60 -7.39
N ALA A 35 -12.28 -1.74 -8.68
CA ALA A 35 -12.35 -0.61 -9.60
C ALA A 35 -13.39 0.42 -9.12
N MET A 36 -14.57 -0.05 -8.70
CA MET A 36 -15.62 0.80 -8.15
C MET A 36 -15.16 1.56 -6.90
N ARG A 37 -14.48 0.89 -5.96
CA ARG A 37 -13.96 1.50 -4.72
C ARG A 37 -12.82 2.49 -4.95
N HIS A 38 -12.00 2.26 -5.97
CA HIS A 38 -10.95 3.18 -6.38
C HIS A 38 -11.50 4.40 -7.16
N GLY A 39 -12.77 4.35 -7.61
CA GLY A 39 -13.35 5.38 -8.47
C GLY A 39 -12.89 5.29 -9.92
N SER A 40 -12.38 4.13 -10.35
CA SER A 40 -11.99 3.89 -11.74
C SER A 40 -13.09 3.21 -12.54
N PRO A 41 -13.21 3.50 -13.85
CA PRO A 41 -14.10 2.74 -14.73
C PRO A 41 -13.72 1.25 -14.73
N GLU A 42 -14.72 0.35 -14.76
CA GLU A 42 -14.52 -1.11 -14.76
C GLU A 42 -13.57 -1.60 -15.88
N ASN A 43 -13.49 -0.87 -17.00
CA ASN A 43 -12.64 -1.18 -18.16
C ASN A 43 -11.32 -0.39 -18.22
N SER A 44 -10.89 0.21 -17.10
CA SER A 44 -9.64 1.00 -17.06
C SER A 44 -8.37 0.18 -17.31
N GLY A 45 -8.45 -1.15 -17.21
CA GLY A 45 -7.28 -2.03 -17.30
C GLY A 45 -6.29 -1.84 -16.14
N LEU A 46 -6.66 -1.07 -15.09
CA LEU A 46 -5.86 -0.90 -13.90
C LEU A 46 -5.85 -2.20 -13.10
N GLU A 47 -4.68 -2.83 -13.04
CA GLU A 47 -4.44 -3.99 -12.18
C GLU A 47 -4.18 -3.51 -10.75
N LEU A 48 -5.25 -3.10 -10.06
CA LEU A 48 -5.21 -2.80 -8.63
C LEU A 48 -4.85 -4.10 -7.88
N GLN A 49 -3.80 -4.06 -7.06
CA GLN A 49 -3.36 -5.23 -6.28
C GLN A 49 -3.79 -5.17 -4.82
N ALA A 50 -4.06 -3.96 -4.32
CA ALA A 50 -4.66 -3.71 -3.02
C ALA A 50 -5.21 -2.27 -2.99
N LEU A 51 -6.02 -1.97 -1.97
CA LEU A 51 -6.49 -0.61 -1.70
C LEU A 51 -6.72 -0.44 -0.20
N TYR A 52 -6.17 0.62 0.39
CA TYR A 52 -6.53 1.07 1.72
C TYR A 52 -7.70 2.06 1.68
N SER A 53 -8.77 1.74 2.41
CA SER A 53 -9.87 2.67 2.66
C SER A 53 -9.59 3.48 3.92
N ARG A 54 -9.34 4.78 3.76
CA ARG A 54 -9.09 5.70 4.90
C ARG A 54 -10.33 5.89 5.77
N ASP A 55 -11.52 5.82 5.19
CA ASP A 55 -12.79 6.02 5.88
C ASP A 55 -13.14 4.81 6.77
N GLU A 56 -12.88 3.60 6.27
CA GLU A 56 -13.18 2.36 6.99
C GLU A 56 -12.00 1.85 7.84
N GLY A 57 -10.78 2.34 7.58
CA GLY A 57 -9.57 1.80 8.21
C GLY A 57 -9.30 0.34 7.81
N ALA A 58 -9.65 -0.03 6.57
CA ALA A 58 -9.63 -1.40 6.09
C ALA A 58 -8.82 -1.54 4.80
N ILE A 59 -8.28 -2.73 4.56
CA ILE A 59 -7.52 -3.08 3.35
C ILE A 59 -8.35 -4.04 2.49
N TYR A 60 -8.42 -3.74 1.21
CA TYR A 60 -9.08 -4.52 0.19
C TYR A 60 -8.05 -5.22 -0.68
N LEU A 61 -8.17 -6.53 -0.81
CA LEU A 61 -7.31 -7.38 -1.65
C LEU A 61 -8.17 -8.07 -2.72
N PRO A 62 -7.61 -8.40 -3.90
CA PRO A 62 -8.33 -9.20 -4.88
C PRO A 62 -8.59 -10.62 -4.35
N GLN A 63 -9.70 -11.25 -4.73
CA GLN A 63 -10.02 -12.63 -4.36
C GLN A 63 -8.95 -13.66 -4.75
N GLY A 64 -8.14 -13.36 -5.77
CA GLY A 64 -7.00 -14.18 -6.19
C GLY A 64 -5.68 -13.84 -5.48
N TRP A 65 -5.71 -13.11 -4.36
CA TRP A 65 -4.50 -12.66 -3.69
C TRP A 65 -3.68 -13.85 -3.16
N ARG A 66 -2.36 -13.77 -3.35
CA ARG A 66 -1.41 -14.86 -3.10
C ARG A 66 -0.31 -14.44 -2.14
N PRO A 67 -0.18 -15.11 -0.97
CA PRO A 67 0.85 -14.79 0.02
C PRO A 67 2.27 -15.19 -0.39
N ASP A 68 2.44 -15.94 -1.48
CA ASP A 68 3.72 -16.35 -2.05
C ASP A 68 4.16 -15.46 -3.22
N ASP A 69 3.29 -14.58 -3.71
CA ASP A 69 3.61 -13.59 -4.73
C ASP A 69 4.22 -12.34 -4.07
N LEU A 70 5.53 -12.13 -4.24
CA LEU A 70 6.24 -10.99 -3.64
C LEU A 70 5.68 -9.63 -4.07
N ARG A 71 5.17 -9.52 -5.31
CA ARG A 71 4.57 -8.27 -5.78
C ARG A 71 3.31 -7.98 -4.96
N GLN A 72 2.44 -8.96 -4.80
CA GLN A 72 1.19 -8.84 -4.04
C GLN A 72 1.42 -8.66 -2.53
N LYS A 73 2.41 -9.36 -1.96
CA LYS A 73 2.85 -9.17 -0.57
C LYS A 73 3.35 -7.74 -0.33
N SER A 74 4.21 -7.24 -1.22
CA SER A 74 4.76 -5.87 -1.08
C SER A 74 3.68 -4.80 -1.22
N THR A 75 2.69 -5.00 -2.09
CA THR A 75 1.53 -4.09 -2.17
C THR A 75 0.69 -4.15 -0.90
N LEU A 76 0.50 -5.33 -0.28
CA LEU A 76 -0.15 -5.38 1.03
C LEU A 76 0.64 -4.58 2.09
N LEU A 77 1.98 -4.70 2.12
CA LEU A 77 2.81 -3.89 3.02
C LEU A 77 2.61 -2.38 2.78
N HIS A 78 2.53 -1.96 1.52
CA HIS A 78 2.23 -0.58 1.14
C HIS A 78 0.92 -0.08 1.79
N GLU A 79 -0.17 -0.85 1.67
CA GLU A 79 -1.44 -0.47 2.29
C GLU A 79 -1.39 -0.48 3.83
N VAL A 80 -0.59 -1.35 4.44
CA VAL A 80 -0.38 -1.34 5.90
C VAL A 80 0.38 -0.08 6.33
N VAL A 81 1.29 0.47 5.50
CA VAL A 81 1.92 1.78 5.78
C VAL A 81 0.86 2.86 5.88
N HIS A 82 -0.09 2.92 4.93
CA HIS A 82 -1.19 3.90 5.01
C HIS A 82 -2.07 3.73 6.26
N HIS A 83 -2.30 2.48 6.68
CA HIS A 83 -3.00 2.22 7.92
C HIS A 83 -2.25 2.77 9.15
N VAL A 84 -0.96 2.50 9.25
CA VAL A 84 -0.10 3.01 10.34
C VAL A 84 -0.04 4.54 10.33
N GLN A 85 0.14 5.17 9.16
CA GLN A 85 0.11 6.63 9.01
C GLN A 85 -1.21 7.22 9.51
N ARG A 86 -2.34 6.62 9.12
CA ARG A 86 -3.68 7.09 9.49
C ARG A 86 -3.94 6.96 10.99
N ALA A 87 -3.52 5.86 11.61
CA ALA A 87 -3.70 5.62 13.04
C ALA A 87 -2.80 6.52 13.90
N ASN A 88 -1.63 6.90 13.40
CA ASN A 88 -0.72 7.84 14.04
C ASN A 88 -1.08 9.32 13.77
N ASN A 89 -2.22 9.59 13.13
CA ASN A 89 -2.70 10.93 12.81
C ASN A 89 -1.65 11.80 12.08
N ILE A 90 -0.88 11.18 11.19
CA ILE A 90 0.07 11.89 10.33
C ILE A 90 -0.72 12.85 9.44
N VAL A 91 -0.30 14.12 9.41
CA VAL A 91 -0.88 15.17 8.57
C VAL A 91 0.19 15.61 7.57
N LEU A 92 -0.07 15.35 6.29
CA LEU A 92 0.76 15.79 5.19
C LEU A 92 0.02 16.81 4.32
N PRO A 93 0.74 17.63 3.52
CA PRO A 93 0.15 18.71 2.75
C PRO A 93 -0.91 18.29 1.72
N CYS A 94 -0.89 17.03 1.28
CA CYS A 94 -1.86 16.48 0.33
C CYS A 94 -1.94 14.95 0.46
N ILE A 95 -2.92 14.33 -0.20
CA ILE A 95 -3.06 12.85 -0.23
C ILE A 95 -1.87 12.18 -0.92
N ALA A 96 -1.36 12.74 -2.02
CA ALA A 96 -0.19 12.18 -2.72
C ALA A 96 1.06 12.10 -1.82
N ALA A 97 1.24 13.02 -0.87
CA ALA A 97 2.42 13.01 -0.01
C ALA A 97 2.53 11.75 0.88
N TYR A 98 1.42 11.07 1.18
CA TYR A 98 1.43 9.82 1.95
C TYR A 98 2.08 8.66 1.18
N GLU A 99 1.97 8.67 -0.15
CA GLU A 99 2.52 7.66 -1.05
C GLU A 99 4.04 7.55 -0.94
N ARG A 100 4.73 8.67 -0.67
CA ARG A 100 6.19 8.71 -0.64
C ARG A 100 6.77 7.67 0.32
N GLN A 101 6.36 7.72 1.58
CA GLN A 101 6.84 6.79 2.60
C GLN A 101 6.37 5.37 2.32
N ALA A 102 5.15 5.20 1.77
CA ALA A 102 4.63 3.88 1.43
C ALA A 102 5.47 3.20 0.32
N TYR A 103 5.83 3.92 -0.74
CA TYR A 103 6.74 3.43 -1.76
C TYR A 103 8.17 3.22 -1.24
N GLU A 104 8.71 4.17 -0.46
CA GLU A 104 10.06 4.05 0.11
C GLU A 104 10.19 2.77 0.95
N LEU A 105 9.22 2.51 1.83
CA LEU A 105 9.18 1.30 2.66
C LEU A 105 8.88 0.04 1.85
N GLN A 106 8.01 0.09 0.85
CA GLN A 106 7.74 -1.05 -0.04
C GLN A 106 9.00 -1.48 -0.79
N ILE A 107 9.75 -0.52 -1.32
CA ILE A 107 10.99 -0.76 -2.06
C ILE A 107 12.07 -1.29 -1.11
N GLU A 108 12.18 -0.72 0.10
CA GLU A 108 13.12 -1.20 1.12
C GLU A 108 12.82 -2.66 1.50
N TRP A 109 11.56 -2.99 1.81
CA TRP A 109 11.15 -4.35 2.15
C TRP A 109 11.46 -5.34 1.01
N LEU A 110 11.15 -4.97 -0.25
CA LEU A 110 11.46 -5.82 -1.40
C LEU A 110 12.97 -6.10 -1.55
N ARG A 111 13.83 -5.12 -1.26
CA ARG A 111 15.28 -5.33 -1.26
C ARG A 111 15.72 -6.27 -0.15
N GLU A 112 15.13 -6.16 1.04
CA GLU A 112 15.40 -7.07 2.16
C GLU A 112 14.96 -8.51 1.86
N GLU A 113 13.89 -8.70 1.09
CA GLU A 113 13.46 -10.02 0.57
C GLU A 113 14.32 -10.53 -0.61
N GLY A 114 15.37 -9.79 -1.00
CA GLY A 114 16.33 -10.21 -2.02
C GLY A 114 15.97 -9.83 -3.46
N VAL A 115 15.01 -8.92 -3.67
CA VAL A 115 14.64 -8.46 -5.02
C VAL A 115 15.67 -7.46 -5.53
N ALA A 116 16.34 -7.83 -6.64
CA ALA A 116 17.39 -6.99 -7.24
C ALA A 116 16.84 -5.70 -7.87
N ASP A 117 15.67 -5.77 -8.52
CA ASP A 117 14.98 -4.62 -9.11
C ASP A 117 13.52 -4.53 -8.60
N PRO A 118 13.31 -3.88 -7.45
CA PRO A 118 11.97 -3.69 -6.88
C PRO A 118 11.03 -2.91 -7.79
N TYR A 119 11.55 -1.90 -8.50
CA TYR A 119 10.75 -1.04 -9.38
C TYR A 119 10.17 -1.84 -10.54
N ALA A 120 10.99 -2.68 -11.18
CA ALA A 120 10.52 -3.57 -12.24
C ALA A 120 9.48 -4.57 -11.72
N LEU A 121 9.69 -5.17 -10.54
CA LEU A 121 8.74 -6.12 -9.95
C LEU A 121 7.36 -5.49 -9.75
N ILE A 122 7.30 -4.26 -9.25
CA ILE A 122 6.03 -3.56 -9.00
C ILE A 122 5.53 -2.78 -10.23
N LYS A 123 6.16 -2.97 -11.39
CA LYS A 123 5.80 -2.35 -12.68
C LYS A 123 5.80 -0.82 -12.65
N THR A 124 6.79 -0.22 -11.98
CA THR A 124 6.98 1.25 -11.90
C THR A 124 8.44 1.64 -12.11
N ASN A 125 8.77 2.91 -11.89
CA ASN A 125 10.14 3.43 -11.83
C ASN A 125 10.20 4.63 -10.88
N GLU A 126 11.39 5.20 -10.68
CA GLU A 126 11.60 6.36 -9.80
C GLU A 126 10.73 7.56 -10.18
N LEU A 127 10.59 7.85 -11.48
CA LEU A 127 9.74 8.92 -11.97
C LEU A 127 8.25 8.65 -11.67
N GLY A 128 7.81 7.39 -11.81
CA GLY A 128 6.46 6.96 -11.46
C GLY A 128 6.16 7.18 -9.98
N VAL A 129 7.09 6.79 -9.10
CA VAL A 129 6.98 7.03 -7.65
C VAL A 129 6.96 8.52 -7.34
N TYR A 130 7.82 9.32 -7.99
CA TYR A 130 7.82 10.77 -7.83
C TYR A 130 6.48 11.40 -8.24
N ILE A 131 5.93 11.02 -9.39
CA ILE A 131 4.65 11.53 -9.88
C ILE A 131 3.49 11.13 -8.96
N ALA A 132 3.50 9.89 -8.45
CA ALA A 132 2.48 9.40 -7.53
C ALA A 132 2.53 10.10 -6.16
N SER A 133 3.72 10.52 -5.73
CA SER A 133 3.93 11.12 -4.41
C SER A 133 4.01 12.66 -4.37
N ALA A 134 4.00 13.31 -5.54
CA ALA A 134 4.06 14.77 -5.62
C ALA A 134 2.68 15.41 -5.40
N CYS A 135 2.62 16.38 -4.49
CA CYS A 135 1.46 17.28 -4.40
C CYS A 135 1.35 18.11 -5.67
N ARG A 136 0.13 18.19 -6.23
CA ARG A 136 -0.20 19.10 -7.32
C ARG A 136 -0.93 20.30 -6.74
N ASP A 137 -0.64 21.49 -7.26
CA ASP A 137 -1.29 22.72 -6.84
C ASP A 137 -2.82 22.57 -6.96
N GLY A 138 -3.54 22.74 -5.84
CA GLY A 138 -5.01 22.62 -5.77
C GLY A 138 -5.57 21.30 -5.24
N SER A 139 -4.74 20.44 -4.62
CA SER A 139 -5.17 19.20 -3.96
C SER A 139 -5.41 19.37 -2.46
#